data_AF-U1TEE1-F1
#
_entry.id   AF-U1TEE1-F1
#
_cell.length_a   1.000
_cell.length_b   1.000
_cell.length_c   1.000
_cell.angle_alpha   90.00
_cell.angle_beta   90.00
_cell.angle_gamma   90.00
#
_symmetry.space_group_name_H-M   'P 1'
#
loop_
_entity.id
_entity.type
_entity.pdbx_description
1 polymer ?
#
loop_
_entity_poly.entity_id
_entity_poly.type
_entity_poly.pdbx_seq_one_letter_code
_entity_poly.pdbx_strand_id
1 'polypeptide(L)' 'MLLTKDRIAKVNARWNESDVHQDLSFWAEYFALVRSSEFLMGKVSASGGNPFRCNFDWLIAPSNFVKVVEGNYNA' A
#
# COMPACT_ATOMS: atom_id res chain seq x y z
N MET A 1 16.47 -5.45 2.40
CA MET A 1 15.31 -4.82 3.08
C MET A 1 15.48 -4.98 4.57
N LEU A 2 15.42 -3.90 5.36
CA LEU A 2 15.55 -3.97 6.82
C LEU A 2 14.17 -4.17 7.46
N LEU A 3 13.97 -5.25 8.21
CA LEU A 3 12.78 -5.47 9.03
C LEU A 3 13.00 -4.84 10.39
N THR A 4 12.53 -3.61 10.56
CA THR A 4 12.56 -2.91 11.85
C THR A 4 11.40 -3.40 12.73
N LYS A 5 11.51 -3.20 14.05
CA LYS A 5 10.42 -3.49 14.99
C LYS A 5 9.12 -2.78 14.60
N ASP A 6 9.24 -1.54 14.12
CA ASP A 6 8.10 -0.74 13.64
C ASP A 6 7.44 -1.35 12.39
N ARG A 7 8.22 -1.81 11.41
CA ARG A 7 7.67 -2.50 10.22
C ARG A 7 6.95 -3.78 10.60
N ILE A 8 7.52 -4.58 11.49
CA ILE A 8 6.90 -5.81 11.99
C ILE A 8 5.57 -5.48 12.67
N ALA A 9 5.55 -4.47 13.54
CA ALA A 9 4.32 -4.05 14.23
C ALA A 9 3.22 -3.59 13.26
N LYS A 10 3.58 -2.81 12.23
CA LYS A 10 2.62 -2.32 11.23
C LYS A 10 2.06 -3.44 10.35
N VAL A 11 2.91 -4.36 9.88
CA VAL A 11 2.47 -5.52 9.11
C VAL A 11 1.57 -6.42 9.95
N ASN A 12 1.96 -6.72 11.20
CA ASN A 12 1.12 -7.48 12.12
C ASN A 12 -0.21 -6.78 12.39
N ALA A 13 -0.23 -5.44 12.51
CA ALA A 13 -1.46 -4.70 12.66
C ALA A 13 -2.38 -4.87 11.44
N ARG A 14 -1.87 -4.77 10.21
CA ARG A 14 -2.67 -5.01 9.00
C ARG A 14 -3.18 -6.45 8.93
N TRP A 15 -2.33 -7.42 9.25
CA TRP A 15 -2.68 -8.85 9.26
C TRP A 15 -3.82 -9.16 10.23
N ASN A 16 -3.81 -8.56 11.42
CA ASN A 16 -4.81 -8.84 12.46
C ASN A 16 -6.07 -7.96 12.38
N GLU A 17 -6.18 -7.06 11.41
CA GLU A 17 -7.36 -6.19 11.26
C GLU A 17 -8.59 -6.90 10.69
N SER A 18 -8.40 -7.96 9.93
CA SER A 18 -9.48 -8.71 9.30
C SER A 18 -8.99 -10.11 8.93
N ASP A 19 -9.87 -11.11 9.02
CA ASP A 19 -9.58 -12.47 8.56
C ASP A 19 -9.22 -12.50 7.06
N VAL A 20 -9.75 -11.56 6.26
CA VAL A 20 -9.42 -11.43 4.82
C VAL A 20 -7.96 -11.05 4.62
N HIS A 21 -7.36 -10.30 5.54
CA HIS A 21 -5.94 -9.94 5.45
C HIS A 21 -5.03 -11.09 5.90
N GLN A 22 -5.57 -12.15 6.50
CA GLN A 22 -4.82 -13.34 6.91
C GLN A 22 -4.67 -14.36 5.76
N ASP A 23 -4.82 -13.91 4.53
CA ASP A 23 -4.64 -14.67 3.30
C ASP A 23 -3.58 -13.99 2.43
N LEU A 24 -2.58 -14.76 1.97
CA LEU A 24 -1.56 -14.26 1.06
C LEU A 24 -2.14 -13.85 -0.30
N SER A 25 -3.27 -14.43 -0.72
CA SER A 25 -3.96 -14.07 -1.96
C SER A 25 -4.43 -12.62 -1.94
N PHE A 26 -5.00 -12.18 -0.81
CA PHE A 26 -5.37 -10.78 -0.59
C PHE A 26 -4.15 -9.85 -0.75
N TRP A 27 -3.00 -10.20 -0.18
CA TRP A 27 -1.79 -9.38 -0.31
C TRP A 27 -1.24 -9.36 -1.74
N ALA A 28 -1.34 -10.48 -2.46
CA ALA A 28 -0.97 -10.54 -3.87
C ALA A 28 -1.85 -9.59 -4.71
N GLU A 29 -3.17 -9.61 -4.48
CA GLU A 29 -4.12 -8.70 -5.13
C GLU A 29 -3.88 -7.24 -4.75
N TYR A 30 -3.63 -6.96 -3.46
CA TYR A 30 -3.29 -5.63 -2.97
C TYR A 30 -2.08 -5.03 -3.70
N PHE A 31 -0.98 -5.79 -3.81
CA PHE A 31 0.21 -5.31 -4.51
C PHE A 31 0.03 -5.29 -6.04
N ALA A 32 -0.86 -6.13 -6.61
CA ALA A 32 -1.24 -6.03 -8.01
C ALA A 32 -1.99 -4.71 -8.29
N LEU A 33 -2.90 -4.31 -7.40
CA LEU A 33 -3.61 -3.02 -7.47
C LEU A 33 -2.64 -1.84 -7.38
N VAL A 34 -1.69 -1.89 -6.44
CA VAL A 34 -0.62 -0.87 -6.34
C VAL A 34 0.17 -0.78 -7.65
N ARG A 35 0.53 -1.93 -8.23
CA ARG A 35 1.30 -2.00 -9.48
C ARG A 35 0.53 -1.44 -10.68
N SER A 36 -0.81 -1.56 -10.70
CA SER A 36 -1.64 -1.01 -11.78
C SER A 36 -1.84 0.50 -11.71
N SER A 37 -1.62 1.13 -10.56
CA SER A 37 -1.81 2.57 -10.40
C SER A 37 -0.60 3.36 -10.90
N GLU A 38 -0.78 4.15 -11.97
CA GLU A 38 0.28 5.02 -12.49
C GLU A 38 0.72 6.07 -11.46
N PHE A 39 -0.20 6.54 -10.61
CA PHE A 39 0.09 7.46 -9.52
C PHE A 39 0.94 6.79 -8.43
N LEU A 40 0.51 5.64 -7.88
CA LEU A 40 1.26 4.97 -6.82
C LEU A 40 2.65 4.52 -7.29
N MET A 41 2.77 4.21 -8.59
CA MET A 41 4.04 3.84 -9.23
C MET A 41 4.91 5.05 -9.59
N GLY A 42 4.45 6.28 -9.37
CA GLY A 42 5.21 7.51 -9.62
C GLY A 42 5.45 7.79 -11.10
N LYS A 43 4.54 7.33 -11.97
CA LYS A 43 4.61 7.55 -13.42
C LYS A 43 3.88 8.83 -13.86
N VAL A 44 2.97 9.32 -13.02
CA VAL A 44 2.25 10.60 -13.24
C VAL A 44 2.43 11.54 -12.06
N SER A 45 2.47 12.84 -12.34
CA SER A 45 2.48 13.89 -11.32
C SER A 45 1.05 14.40 -11.11
N ALA A 46 0.65 14.57 -9.85
CA ALA A 46 -0.69 15.07 -9.54
C ALA A 46 -0.87 16.57 -9.83
N SER A 47 0.18 17.40 -9.78
CA SER A 47 0.04 18.86 -9.92
C SER A 47 1.35 19.59 -10.28
N GLY A 48 2.03 19.17 -11.36
CA GLY A 48 3.21 19.90 -11.89
C GLY A 48 4.47 19.85 -11.01
N GLY A 49 4.45 19.04 -9.93
CA GLY A 49 5.61 18.75 -9.09
C GLY A 49 6.27 17.40 -9.41
N ASN A 50 7.22 16.97 -8.57
CA ASN A 50 7.84 15.65 -8.71
C ASN A 50 6.80 14.54 -8.54
N PRO A 51 6.85 13.48 -9.38
CA PRO A 51 5.96 12.34 -9.22
C PRO A 51 6.09 11.72 -7.83
N PHE A 52 4.96 11.49 -7.18
CA PHE A 52 4.93 10.74 -5.93
C PHE A 52 5.09 9.25 -6.24
N ARG A 53 6.09 8.59 -5.65
CA ARG A 53 6.21 7.13 -5.71
C ARG A 53 5.97 6.57 -4.32
N CYS A 54 4.94 5.73 -4.17
CA CYS A 54 4.70 5.10 -2.88
C CYS A 54 5.85 4.16 -2.51
N ASN A 55 6.08 4.01 -1.20
CA ASN A 55 7.01 3.05 -0.66
C ASN A 55 6.28 2.09 0.28
N PHE A 56 6.95 1.02 0.70
CA PHE A 56 6.33 0.00 1.53
C PHE A 56 5.77 0.55 2.85
N ASP A 57 6.50 1.43 3.54
CA ASP A 57 6.07 2.01 4.82
C ASP A 57 4.81 2.86 4.66
N TRP A 58 4.69 3.57 3.55
CA TRP A 58 3.51 4.35 3.21
C TRP A 58 2.32 3.43 2.93
N LEU A 59 2.50 2.33 2.19
CA LEU A 59 1.44 1.38 1.84
C LEU A 59 0.86 0.65 3.05
N ILE A 60 1.69 0.29 4.03
CA ILE A 60 1.22 -0.42 5.23
C ILE A 60 0.76 0.51 6.36
N ALA A 61 0.88 1.83 6.18
CA ALA A 61 0.41 2.79 7.15
C ALA A 61 -1.13 2.74 7.21
N PRO A 62 -1.76 2.77 8.41
CA PRO A 62 -3.19 2.55 8.52
C PRO A 62 -4.05 3.51 7.70
N SER A 63 -3.66 4.79 7.68
CA SER A 63 -4.35 5.87 6.97
C SER A 63 -4.29 5.75 5.45
N ASN A 64 -3.35 4.98 4.90
CA ASN A 64 -3.14 4.83 3.46
C ASN A 64 -3.59 3.46 2.97
N PHE A 65 -3.39 2.42 3.79
CA PHE A 65 -3.76 1.04 3.47
C PHE A 65 -5.25 0.95 3.08
N VAL A 66 -6.13 1.53 3.90
CA VAL A 66 -7.58 1.59 3.62
C VAL A 66 -7.86 2.28 2.28
N LYS A 67 -7.20 3.41 2.01
CA LYS A 67 -7.42 4.17 0.77
C LYS A 67 -7.01 3.38 -0.47
N VAL A 68 -5.95 2.58 -0.38
CA VAL A 68 -5.48 1.73 -1.48
C VAL A 68 -6.45 0.57 -1.69
N VAL A 69 -6.89 -0.09 -0.62
CA VAL A 69 -7.90 -1.18 -0.70
C VAL A 69 -9.22 -0.68 -1.29
N GLU A 70 -9.67 0.52 -0.93
CA GLU A 70 -10.90 1.14 -1.46
C GLU A 70 -10.77 1.59 -2.94
N GLY A 71 -9.58 1.50 -3.54
CA GLY A 71 -9.36 1.86 -4.94
C GLY A 71 -9.27 3.37 -5.20
N ASN A 72 -9.01 4.18 -4.17
CA ASN A 72 -8.92 5.66 -4.29
C ASN A 72 -7.79 6.15 -5.22
N TYR A 73 -6.95 5.25 -5.74
CA TYR A 73 -5.82 5.54 -6.62
C TYR A 73 -5.86 4.76 -7.94
N ASN A 74 -7.00 4.20 -8.32
CA ASN A 74 -7.21 3.41 -9.56
C ASN A 74 -7.55 4.27 -10.80
N ALA A 75 -7.22 5.56 -10.77
CA ALA A 75 -7.47 6.50 -11.87
C ALA A 75 -6.46 6.37 -13.01
#